data_AF-A0A3D1BQ17-F1
#
_entry.id   AF-A0A3D1BQ17-F1
#
_cell.length_a   1.000
_cell.length_b   1.000
_cell.length_c   1.000
_cell.angle_alpha   90.00
_cell.angle_beta   90.00
_cell.angle_gamma   90.00
#
_symmetry.space_group_name_H-M   'P 1'
#
loop_
_entity.id
_entity.type
_entity.pdbx_description
1 polymer ?
#
loop_
_entity_poly.entity_id
_entity_poly.type
_entity_poly.pdbx_seq_one_letter_code
_entity_poly.pdbx_strand_id
1 'polypeptide(L)'
;MFVDNDTIPSIFGTGSEDYFNYSWSSSRLFDHIYCGQPRNDGPANRGFVTNYRYQIIDDIVFNDCFAFFMELYHHGNVKNFDYGRICYYYAPSFTIDDNMQISPADLRTQTMPYWPHPEKYLGSASYDFIEAEDVVSLYPADRLFNSYMWSEGRIFFNRFDQIGESFKLRFRVAEKRKKNIILTMAHTPESGKVKVFIEGLENETSIVADLKSDYGTLSRNHSLQVPELMPGKYSIVIENLEEGANRVGIDFVWL
;
A
#
# COMPACT_ATOMS: atom_id res chain seq x y z
N MET A 1 18.80 -14.26 15.58
CA MET A 1 18.27 -15.37 16.38
C MET A 1 19.42 -16.04 17.08
N PHE A 2 19.25 -16.36 18.36
CA PHE A 2 20.26 -17.01 19.19
C PHE A 2 19.76 -18.41 19.53
N VAL A 3 20.63 -19.41 19.37
CA VAL A 3 20.35 -20.82 19.65
C VAL A 3 21.27 -21.27 20.78
N ASP A 4 20.69 -21.87 21.82
CA ASP A 4 21.41 -22.37 23.00
C ASP A 4 22.37 -21.31 23.59
N ASN A 5 23.66 -21.60 23.66
CA ASN A 5 24.67 -20.75 24.33
C ASN A 5 25.35 -19.74 23.39
N ASP A 6 24.70 -19.41 22.28
CA ASP A 6 25.16 -18.41 21.34
C ASP A 6 25.41 -17.04 22.00
N THR A 7 26.62 -16.52 21.84
CA THR A 7 26.99 -15.15 22.25
C THR A 7 26.90 -14.15 21.09
N ILE A 8 26.83 -14.67 19.86
CA ILE A 8 26.54 -13.95 18.62
C ILE A 8 25.38 -14.68 17.93
N PRO A 9 24.51 -13.99 17.17
CA PRO A 9 23.35 -14.65 16.58
C PRO A 9 23.77 -15.69 15.54
N SER A 10 23.36 -16.95 15.72
CA SER A 10 23.53 -18.02 14.70
C SER A 10 22.87 -17.68 13.35
N ILE A 11 21.73 -16.98 13.40
CA ILE A 11 21.01 -16.54 12.21
C ILE A 11 20.82 -15.03 12.30
N PHE A 12 21.39 -14.32 11.33
CA PHE A 12 21.31 -12.87 11.20
C PHE A 12 20.65 -12.50 9.86
N GLY A 13 19.54 -11.79 9.92
CA GLY A 13 18.75 -11.40 8.74
C GLY A 13 19.19 -10.07 8.12
N THR A 14 18.54 -9.69 7.02
CA THR A 14 18.81 -8.45 6.27
C THR A 14 17.65 -7.45 6.28
N GLY A 15 16.44 -7.94 6.57
CA GLY A 15 15.22 -7.13 6.62
C GLY A 15 14.02 -8.02 6.97
N SER A 16 12.94 -7.40 7.44
CA SER A 16 11.71 -8.12 7.75
C SER A 16 11.10 -8.71 6.49
N GLU A 17 11.12 -7.99 5.36
CA GLU A 17 10.62 -8.51 4.09
C GLU A 17 11.38 -9.75 3.63
N ASP A 18 12.70 -9.73 3.77
CA ASP A 18 13.57 -10.83 3.36
C ASP A 18 13.32 -12.06 4.25
N TYR A 19 13.07 -11.85 5.55
CA TYR A 19 12.64 -12.94 6.44
C TYR A 19 11.29 -13.54 6.01
N PHE A 20 10.37 -12.77 5.46
CA PHE A 20 9.09 -13.27 4.94
C PHE A 20 9.15 -13.67 3.45
N ASN A 21 10.36 -13.85 2.89
CA ASN A 21 10.63 -14.29 1.52
C ASN A 21 10.08 -13.35 0.43
N TYR A 22 10.11 -12.03 0.67
CA TYR A 22 9.90 -11.03 -0.37
C TYR A 22 10.92 -9.90 -0.28
N SER A 23 10.88 -8.94 -1.21
CA SER A 23 11.91 -7.90 -1.30
C SER A 23 11.33 -6.54 -1.71
N TRP A 24 12.15 -5.50 -1.59
CA TRP A 24 11.87 -4.13 -2.06
C TRP A 24 10.64 -3.51 -1.41
N SER A 25 10.36 -3.87 -0.16
CA SER A 25 9.19 -3.39 0.59
C SER A 25 7.87 -3.50 -0.20
N SER A 26 7.75 -4.56 -1.02
CA SER A 26 6.62 -4.74 -1.94
C SER A 26 5.28 -4.77 -1.20
N SER A 27 4.33 -3.95 -1.65
CA SER A 27 2.96 -3.92 -1.13
C SER A 27 2.01 -4.89 -1.84
N ARG A 28 2.53 -5.73 -2.73
CA ARG A 28 1.73 -6.73 -3.45
C ARG A 28 1.31 -7.83 -2.47
N LEU A 29 0.05 -8.24 -2.57
CA LEU A 29 -0.41 -9.42 -1.88
C LEU A 29 0.15 -10.65 -2.59
N PHE A 30 0.57 -11.64 -1.81
CA PHE A 30 1.00 -12.93 -2.31
C PHE A 30 0.70 -14.00 -1.27
N ASP A 31 0.48 -15.22 -1.74
CA ASP A 31 0.15 -16.38 -0.92
C ASP A 31 0.92 -17.59 -1.46
N HIS A 32 1.76 -18.15 -0.61
CA HIS A 32 2.41 -19.44 -0.80
C HIS A 32 2.20 -20.31 0.44
N ILE A 33 2.36 -21.62 0.28
CA ILE A 33 2.11 -22.61 1.34
C ILE A 33 2.89 -22.28 2.63
N TYR A 34 4.14 -21.79 2.51
CA TYR A 34 5.01 -21.53 3.65
C TYR A 34 5.25 -20.05 3.94
N CYS A 35 4.82 -19.12 3.09
CA CYS A 35 4.98 -17.69 3.35
C CYS A 35 4.00 -16.84 2.53
N GLY A 36 3.68 -15.65 3.01
CA GLY A 36 2.73 -14.79 2.32
C GLY A 36 2.56 -13.42 2.97
N GLN A 37 1.99 -12.51 2.18
CA GLN A 37 1.48 -11.21 2.62
C GLN A 37 -0.01 -11.14 2.29
N PRO A 38 -0.90 -11.73 3.11
CA PRO A 38 -2.33 -11.79 2.81
C PRO A 38 -3.03 -10.44 2.99
N ARG A 39 -2.41 -9.48 3.69
CA ARG A 39 -2.97 -8.14 3.88
C ARG A 39 -1.90 -7.07 3.78
N ASN A 40 -2.20 -6.05 3.00
CA ASN A 40 -1.43 -4.82 2.89
C ASN A 40 -2.36 -3.73 2.33
N ASP A 41 -2.88 -2.87 3.20
CA ASP A 41 -3.95 -1.95 2.82
C ASP A 41 -3.45 -0.85 1.86
N GLY A 42 -2.28 -0.27 2.12
CA GLY A 42 -1.65 0.76 1.30
C GLY A 42 -2.17 2.18 1.54
N PRO A 43 -1.71 3.18 0.74
CA PRO A 43 -0.72 3.03 -0.33
C PRO A 43 0.67 2.71 0.22
N ALA A 44 1.53 2.14 -0.62
CA ALA A 44 2.76 1.47 -0.16
C ALA A 44 2.44 0.49 1.00
N ASN A 45 3.10 0.59 2.14
CA ASN A 45 2.87 -0.24 3.33
C ASN A 45 2.11 0.48 4.45
N ARG A 46 1.31 1.52 4.11
CA ARG A 46 0.43 2.19 5.07
C ARG A 46 -0.75 1.29 5.43
N GLY A 47 -1.30 1.47 6.63
CA GLY A 47 -2.48 0.76 7.11
C GLY A 47 -2.10 -0.56 7.76
N PHE A 48 -2.97 -1.57 7.65
CA PHE A 48 -2.66 -2.88 8.21
C PHE A 48 -1.85 -3.72 7.23
N VAL A 49 -0.76 -4.29 7.74
CA VAL A 49 0.11 -5.22 7.01
C VAL A 49 0.19 -6.51 7.81
N THR A 50 0.06 -7.64 7.14
CA THR A 50 0.20 -8.97 7.75
C THR A 50 1.07 -9.82 6.87
N ASN A 51 2.10 -10.43 7.47
CA ASN A 51 2.96 -11.41 6.85
C ASN A 51 2.91 -12.70 7.66
N TYR A 52 3.08 -13.84 6.99
CA TYR A 52 3.30 -15.12 7.65
C TYR A 52 4.49 -15.85 7.02
N ARG A 53 5.14 -16.69 7.84
CA ARG A 53 6.12 -17.68 7.41
C ARG A 53 5.99 -18.91 8.31
N TYR A 54 5.95 -20.09 7.69
CA TYR A 54 5.96 -21.38 8.36
C TYR A 54 7.29 -22.07 8.05
N GLN A 55 8.07 -22.33 9.09
CA GLN A 55 9.36 -23.02 8.99
C GLN A 55 9.16 -24.53 9.17
N ILE A 56 8.63 -25.18 8.14
CA ILE A 56 8.30 -26.62 8.18
C ILE A 56 9.45 -27.48 7.65
N ILE A 57 10.11 -27.03 6.58
CA ILE A 57 11.22 -27.75 5.92
C ILE A 57 12.59 -27.15 6.27
N ASP A 58 12.58 -26.03 6.98
CA ASP A 58 13.70 -25.20 7.39
C ASP A 58 13.55 -24.82 8.88
N ASP A 59 13.30 -25.84 9.70
CA ASP A 59 13.15 -25.69 11.14
C ASP A 59 14.44 -25.21 11.81
N ILE A 60 14.27 -24.50 12.93
CA ILE A 60 15.39 -24.04 13.74
C ILE A 60 15.37 -24.85 15.03
N VAL A 61 16.29 -25.80 15.12
CA VAL A 61 16.40 -26.70 16.27
C VAL A 61 17.23 -26.04 17.38
N PHE A 62 16.82 -26.26 18.63
CA PHE A 62 17.53 -25.84 19.84
C PHE A 62 17.47 -26.96 20.89
N ASN A 63 18.44 -27.01 21.80
CA ASN A 63 18.49 -27.99 22.90
C ASN A 63 18.03 -27.39 24.23
N ASP A 64 18.53 -26.20 24.55
CA ASP A 64 18.38 -25.57 25.86
C ASP A 64 17.52 -24.31 25.78
N CYS A 65 17.78 -23.43 24.83
CA CYS A 65 17.03 -22.19 24.69
C CYS A 65 17.05 -21.61 23.27
N PHE A 66 16.05 -20.80 22.96
CA PHE A 66 15.95 -20.11 21.68
C PHE A 66 15.45 -18.69 21.91
N ALA A 67 16.09 -17.72 21.26
CA ALA A 67 15.65 -16.33 21.31
C ALA A 67 15.54 -15.73 19.90
N PHE A 68 14.31 -15.38 19.54
CA PHE A 68 13.99 -14.73 18.27
C PHE A 68 13.82 -13.22 18.48
N PHE A 69 14.66 -12.45 17.78
CA PHE A 69 14.57 -11.00 17.72
C PHE A 69 14.36 -10.57 16.27
N MET A 70 13.48 -9.58 16.08
CA MET A 70 13.30 -8.88 14.81
C MET A 70 13.38 -7.39 15.09
N GLU A 71 14.23 -6.70 14.35
CA GLU A 71 14.36 -5.26 14.47
C GLU A 71 13.06 -4.60 14.00
N LEU A 72 12.48 -3.77 14.85
CA LEU A 72 11.35 -2.96 14.47
C LEU A 72 11.86 -1.62 13.93
N TYR A 73 12.20 -1.63 12.64
CA TYR A 73 12.80 -0.49 11.96
C TYR A 73 11.94 -0.01 10.79
N HIS A 74 11.65 1.30 10.78
CA HIS A 74 10.88 1.96 9.74
C HIS A 74 11.77 2.94 8.99
N HIS A 75 11.48 3.20 7.71
CA HIS A 75 12.21 4.22 6.95
C HIS A 75 12.09 5.63 7.54
N GLY A 76 10.99 5.93 8.23
CA GLY A 76 10.73 7.22 8.88
C GLY A 76 10.15 7.06 10.28
N ASN A 77 9.77 8.18 10.90
CA ASN A 77 9.15 8.16 12.23
C ASN A 77 7.67 7.78 12.13
N VAL A 78 7.29 6.63 12.70
CA VAL A 78 5.90 6.18 12.74
C VAL A 78 5.34 6.36 14.15
N LYS A 79 4.43 7.33 14.30
CA LYS A 79 3.71 7.55 15.56
C LYS A 79 2.53 6.60 15.66
N ASN A 80 2.19 6.18 16.88
CA ASN A 80 1.04 5.31 17.17
C ASN A 80 1.08 3.99 16.37
N PHE A 81 2.26 3.38 16.31
CA PHE A 81 2.46 2.10 15.64
C PHE A 81 2.04 0.94 16.55
N ASP A 82 1.09 0.14 16.09
CA ASP A 82 0.68 -1.11 16.74
C ASP A 82 1.41 -2.30 16.07
N TYR A 83 1.98 -3.18 16.88
CA TYR A 83 2.68 -4.39 16.44
C TYR A 83 2.17 -5.62 17.17
N GLY A 84 1.86 -6.67 16.42
CA GLY A 84 1.48 -7.98 16.96
C GLY A 84 2.27 -9.08 16.28
N ARG A 85 2.59 -10.14 17.04
CA ARG A 85 3.26 -11.35 16.52
C ARG A 85 2.61 -12.58 17.12
N ILE A 86 2.63 -13.66 16.36
CA ILE A 86 2.29 -15.01 16.84
C ILE A 86 3.44 -15.92 16.42
N CYS A 87 3.99 -16.65 17.38
CA CYS A 87 5.05 -17.62 17.15
C CYS A 87 4.53 -19.01 17.50
N TYR A 88 4.74 -19.97 16.61
CA TYR A 88 4.43 -21.38 16.82
C TYR A 88 5.73 -22.14 16.95
N TYR A 89 5.85 -22.98 17.97
CA TYR A 89 7.03 -23.80 18.20
C TYR A 89 6.64 -25.12 18.88
N TYR A 90 7.52 -26.11 18.80
CA TYR A 90 7.40 -27.37 19.52
C TYR A 90 8.54 -27.49 20.53
N ALA A 91 8.21 -27.80 21.77
CA ALA A 91 9.18 -28.03 22.83
C ALA A 91 8.59 -28.98 23.89
N PRO A 92 9.42 -29.57 24.78
CA PRO A 92 8.93 -30.35 25.90
C PRO A 92 7.92 -29.57 26.76
N SER A 93 6.98 -30.26 27.41
CA SER A 93 5.87 -29.63 28.16
C SER A 93 6.30 -28.78 29.37
N PHE A 94 7.54 -28.93 29.82
CA PHE A 94 8.13 -28.13 30.90
C PHE A 94 8.88 -26.89 30.38
N THR A 95 8.84 -26.62 29.08
CA THR A 95 9.44 -25.42 28.49
C THR A 95 8.73 -24.18 28.99
N ILE A 96 9.50 -23.14 29.30
CA ILE A 96 9.01 -21.84 29.71
C ILE A 96 9.26 -20.88 28.54
N ASP A 97 8.27 -20.06 28.22
CA ASP A 97 8.35 -19.05 27.17
C ASP A 97 7.97 -17.66 27.69
N ASP A 98 8.10 -16.66 26.81
CA ASP A 98 7.68 -15.27 27.04
C ASP A 98 6.26 -14.99 26.51
N ASN A 99 5.42 -16.03 26.37
CA ASN A 99 4.08 -15.89 25.81
C ASN A 99 3.20 -14.97 26.67
N MET A 100 2.68 -13.92 26.04
CA MET A 100 1.71 -13.02 26.67
C MET A 100 0.29 -13.52 26.41
N GLN A 101 -0.44 -13.80 27.49
CA GLN A 101 -1.83 -14.22 27.41
C GLN A 101 -2.69 -13.12 26.78
N ILE A 102 -3.57 -13.50 25.85
CA ILE A 102 -4.54 -12.58 25.24
C ILE A 102 -5.46 -12.05 26.33
N SER A 103 -5.51 -10.73 26.48
CA SER A 103 -6.38 -10.03 27.41
C SER A 103 -7.64 -9.51 26.72
N PRO A 104 -8.71 -9.17 27.46
CA PRO A 104 -9.88 -8.50 26.88
C PRO A 104 -9.55 -7.17 26.16
N ALA A 105 -8.48 -6.48 26.56
CA ALA A 105 -8.04 -5.24 25.90
C ALA A 105 -7.47 -5.48 24.49
N ASP A 106 -6.97 -6.69 24.22
CA ASP A 106 -6.49 -7.11 22.91
C ASP A 106 -7.65 -7.42 21.95
N LEU A 107 -8.82 -7.74 22.49
CA LEU A 107 -10.06 -8.01 21.75
C LEU A 107 -10.79 -6.71 21.35
N ARG A 108 -10.05 -5.77 20.75
CA ARG A 108 -10.59 -4.49 20.25
C ARG A 108 -10.61 -4.45 18.74
N THR A 109 -11.60 -3.77 18.17
CA THR A 109 -11.59 -3.42 16.75
C THR A 109 -10.42 -2.50 16.48
N GLN A 110 -9.55 -2.90 15.55
CA GLN A 110 -8.45 -2.07 15.11
C GLN A 110 -8.97 -0.99 14.15
N THR A 111 -8.59 0.25 14.39
CA THR A 111 -8.97 1.40 13.56
C THR A 111 -7.74 2.02 12.92
N MET A 112 -7.86 2.49 11.68
CA MET A 112 -6.76 3.26 11.07
C MET A 112 -6.73 4.66 11.69
N PRO A 113 -5.54 5.17 12.06
CA PRO A 113 -5.41 6.56 12.49
C PRO A 113 -5.63 7.50 11.30
N TYR A 114 -6.22 8.67 11.58
CA TYR A 114 -6.35 9.76 10.60
C TYR A 114 -5.00 10.06 9.95
N TRP A 115 -5.02 10.22 8.63
CA TRP A 115 -3.86 10.59 7.84
C TRP A 115 -3.98 12.04 7.40
N PRO A 116 -3.20 12.97 7.96
CA PRO A 116 -3.34 14.37 7.61
C PRO A 116 -2.99 14.67 6.17
N HIS A 117 -1.89 14.11 5.64
CA HIS A 117 -1.44 14.29 4.26
C HIS A 117 -0.24 13.38 3.99
N PRO A 118 0.09 13.00 2.74
CA PRO A 118 1.28 12.22 2.44
C PRO A 118 2.55 13.05 2.66
N GLU A 119 3.54 12.46 3.34
CA GLU A 119 4.80 13.13 3.61
C GLU A 119 5.78 12.97 2.43
N LYS A 120 6.46 14.07 2.09
CA LYS A 120 7.54 14.07 1.11
C LYS A 120 8.81 13.55 1.76
N TYR A 121 9.20 12.33 1.44
CA TYR A 121 10.28 11.64 2.12
C TYR A 121 11.02 10.66 1.21
N LEU A 122 12.35 10.65 1.29
CA LEU A 122 13.23 9.80 0.48
C LEU A 122 12.84 9.80 -1.01
N GLY A 123 12.41 8.66 -1.55
CA GLY A 123 12.02 8.51 -2.97
C GLY A 123 10.86 9.43 -3.39
N SER A 124 10.03 9.90 -2.44
CA SER A 124 8.93 10.81 -2.72
C SER A 124 9.29 12.30 -2.53
N ALA A 125 10.51 12.63 -2.08
CA ALA A 125 10.86 13.97 -1.59
C ALA A 125 10.68 15.11 -2.61
N SER A 126 10.76 14.82 -3.90
CA SER A 126 10.63 15.82 -4.96
C SER A 126 9.22 15.93 -5.55
N TYR A 127 8.26 15.15 -5.08
CA TYR A 127 6.88 15.18 -5.58
C TYR A 127 6.06 16.22 -4.83
N ASP A 128 5.09 16.78 -5.51
CA ASP A 128 3.98 17.50 -4.92
C ASP A 128 2.77 16.55 -4.86
N PHE A 129 2.21 16.32 -3.67
CA PHE A 129 0.98 15.55 -3.51
C PHE A 129 -0.20 16.50 -3.59
N ILE A 130 -1.19 16.16 -4.41
CA ILE A 130 -2.41 16.94 -4.56
C ILE A 130 -3.61 16.00 -4.44
N GLU A 131 -4.51 16.31 -3.52
CA GLU A 131 -5.74 15.54 -3.30
C GLU A 131 -6.60 15.57 -4.57
N ALA A 132 -7.24 14.44 -4.88
CA ALA A 132 -7.98 14.30 -6.14
C ALA A 132 -9.12 15.33 -6.25
N GLU A 133 -9.81 15.62 -5.15
CA GLU A 133 -10.87 16.63 -5.08
C GLU A 133 -10.44 18.04 -5.49
N ASP A 134 -9.18 18.39 -5.32
CA ASP A 134 -8.66 19.73 -5.64
C ASP A 134 -8.37 19.90 -7.13
N VAL A 135 -8.18 18.80 -7.84
CA VAL A 135 -7.81 18.80 -9.27
C VAL A 135 -8.90 18.24 -10.18
N VAL A 136 -9.93 17.63 -9.62
CA VAL A 136 -11.02 17.05 -10.41
C VAL A 136 -11.86 18.17 -11.07
N SER A 137 -12.09 18.06 -12.38
CA SER A 137 -12.79 19.09 -13.14
C SER A 137 -14.31 19.05 -12.89
N LEU A 138 -14.81 19.88 -11.98
CA LEU A 138 -16.25 20.13 -11.72
C LEU A 138 -17.07 18.84 -11.54
N TYR A 139 -17.11 18.36 -10.29
CA TYR A 139 -18.00 17.25 -9.90
C TYR A 139 -18.93 17.66 -8.76
N PRO A 140 -20.15 17.08 -8.69
CA PRO A 140 -21.00 17.23 -7.53
C PRO A 140 -20.33 16.61 -6.28
N ALA A 141 -20.54 17.23 -5.13
CA ALA A 141 -19.92 16.87 -3.85
C ALA A 141 -20.31 15.46 -3.33
N ASP A 142 -21.32 14.83 -3.94
CA ASP A 142 -21.81 13.49 -3.59
C ASP A 142 -20.86 12.34 -4.01
N ARG A 143 -19.71 12.69 -4.60
CA ARG A 143 -18.67 11.76 -5.04
C ARG A 143 -17.51 11.62 -4.06
N LEU A 144 -17.56 12.31 -2.93
CA LEU A 144 -16.56 12.22 -1.87
C LEU A 144 -17.01 11.26 -0.77
N PHE A 145 -16.11 10.35 -0.40
CA PHE A 145 -16.37 9.33 0.60
C PHE A 145 -15.36 9.46 1.74
N ASN A 146 -15.85 9.43 2.98
CA ASN A 146 -15.02 9.60 4.18
C ASN A 146 -14.52 8.24 4.69
N SER A 147 -13.21 8.11 4.89
CA SER A 147 -12.56 6.99 5.57
C SER A 147 -11.11 7.32 5.88
N TYR A 148 -10.59 6.90 7.04
CA TYR A 148 -9.18 7.10 7.44
C TYR A 148 -8.17 6.19 6.71
N MET A 149 -8.66 5.37 5.79
CA MET A 149 -7.82 4.67 4.82
C MET A 149 -7.14 5.65 3.84
N TRP A 150 -7.83 6.75 3.53
CA TRP A 150 -7.44 7.69 2.48
C TRP A 150 -6.71 8.90 3.06
N SER A 151 -5.97 9.60 2.19
CA SER A 151 -5.36 10.88 2.54
C SER A 151 -6.44 11.88 2.93
N GLU A 152 -6.15 12.72 3.92
CA GLU A 152 -7.10 13.69 4.48
C GLU A 152 -8.45 13.09 4.91
N GLY A 153 -8.54 11.77 5.06
CA GLY A 153 -9.74 11.04 5.43
C GLY A 153 -10.81 10.98 4.32
N ARG A 154 -10.47 11.28 3.06
CA ARG A 154 -11.43 11.39 1.95
C ARG A 154 -10.90 10.77 0.67
N ILE A 155 -11.81 10.32 -0.19
CA ILE A 155 -11.49 9.86 -1.54
C ILE A 155 -12.55 10.32 -2.53
N PHE A 156 -12.12 10.67 -3.73
CA PHE A 156 -13.02 10.93 -4.86
C PHE A 156 -13.34 9.64 -5.61
N PHE A 157 -14.63 9.32 -5.76
CA PHE A 157 -15.09 8.23 -6.61
C PHE A 157 -15.90 8.75 -7.81
N ASN A 158 -15.48 8.36 -9.01
CA ASN A 158 -16.31 8.46 -10.20
C ASN A 158 -17.03 7.13 -10.48
N ARG A 159 -18.24 7.21 -11.03
CA ARG A 159 -18.95 6.06 -11.60
C ARG A 159 -18.94 6.17 -13.11
N PHE A 160 -18.71 5.04 -13.77
CA PHE A 160 -18.88 4.86 -15.20
C PHE A 160 -19.97 3.82 -15.45
N ASP A 161 -20.77 4.05 -16.48
CA ASP A 161 -21.79 3.10 -16.93
C ASP A 161 -21.48 2.55 -18.34
N GLN A 162 -20.67 3.27 -19.13
CA GLN A 162 -20.35 2.91 -20.52
C GLN A 162 -18.84 2.98 -20.82
N ILE A 163 -18.40 2.16 -21.77
CA ILE A 163 -17.02 2.20 -22.30
C ILE A 163 -16.77 3.56 -22.96
N GLY A 164 -15.58 4.14 -22.74
CA GLY A 164 -15.18 5.42 -23.31
C GLY A 164 -15.65 6.65 -22.53
N GLU A 165 -16.49 6.48 -21.50
CA GLU A 165 -16.74 7.56 -20.55
C GLU A 165 -15.44 7.93 -19.84
N SER A 166 -15.24 9.23 -19.61
CA SER A 166 -14.00 9.71 -18.99
C SER A 166 -14.22 10.93 -18.09
N PHE A 167 -13.27 11.13 -17.18
CA PHE A 167 -13.14 12.37 -16.43
C PHE A 167 -11.70 12.89 -16.45
N LYS A 168 -11.54 14.16 -16.07
CA LYS A 168 -10.26 14.85 -16.14
C LYS A 168 -9.82 15.41 -14.79
N LEU A 169 -8.57 15.14 -14.43
CA LEU A 169 -7.84 15.83 -13.37
C LEU A 169 -6.96 16.91 -13.99
N ARG A 170 -7.20 18.17 -13.66
CA ARG A 170 -6.46 19.32 -14.20
C ARG A 170 -5.39 19.77 -13.23
N PHE A 171 -4.17 19.89 -13.74
CA PHE A 171 -3.03 20.36 -12.96
C PHE A 171 -2.19 21.36 -13.75
N ARG A 172 -1.34 22.10 -13.02
CA ARG A 172 -0.43 23.07 -13.60
C ARG A 172 1.01 22.66 -13.32
N VAL A 173 1.81 22.62 -14.37
CA VAL A 173 3.27 22.47 -14.29
C VAL A 173 3.87 23.88 -14.27
N ALA A 174 4.51 24.26 -13.16
CA ALA A 174 5.11 25.58 -13.01
C ALA A 174 6.49 25.69 -13.69
N GLU A 175 7.26 24.60 -13.62
CA GLU A 175 8.61 24.51 -14.14
C GLU A 175 8.77 23.21 -14.93
N LYS A 176 9.76 23.17 -15.80
CA LYS A 176 10.07 22.00 -16.61
C LYS A 176 10.36 20.78 -15.71
N ARG A 177 9.64 19.67 -15.89
CA ARG A 177 9.81 18.44 -15.09
C ARG A 177 9.89 17.18 -15.97
N LYS A 178 10.72 16.21 -15.54
CA LYS A 178 10.93 14.91 -16.19
C LYS A 178 10.78 13.75 -15.18
N LYS A 179 9.67 13.74 -14.44
CA LYS A 179 9.32 12.64 -13.52
C LYS A 179 7.98 12.05 -13.91
N ASN A 180 7.81 10.77 -13.65
CA ASN A 180 6.54 10.07 -13.78
C ASN A 180 5.47 10.72 -12.90
N ILE A 181 4.22 10.75 -13.37
CA ILE A 181 3.07 11.10 -12.55
C ILE A 181 2.58 9.82 -11.90
N ILE A 182 2.22 9.87 -10.61
CA ILE A 182 1.68 8.69 -9.92
C ILE A 182 0.28 9.00 -9.44
N LEU A 183 -0.67 8.12 -9.73
CA LEU A 183 -2.02 8.20 -9.19
C LEU A 183 -2.16 7.17 -8.07
N THR A 184 -2.56 7.64 -6.88
CA THR A 184 -2.97 6.75 -5.79
C THR A 184 -4.45 6.45 -5.98
N MET A 185 -4.78 5.20 -6.29
CA MET A 185 -6.13 4.79 -6.67
C MET A 185 -6.65 3.67 -5.75
N ALA A 186 -7.97 3.69 -5.52
CA ALA A 186 -8.64 2.62 -4.82
C ALA A 186 -8.76 1.40 -5.73
N HIS A 187 -8.46 0.24 -5.17
CA HIS A 187 -8.85 -1.05 -5.73
C HIS A 187 -9.95 -1.64 -4.87
N THR A 188 -11.10 -1.93 -5.48
CA THR A 188 -12.28 -2.46 -4.77
C THR A 188 -12.98 -3.54 -5.62
N PRO A 189 -13.88 -4.34 -5.03
CA PRO A 189 -14.67 -5.30 -5.80
C PRO A 189 -15.56 -4.66 -6.87
N GLU A 190 -15.97 -3.41 -6.67
CA GLU A 190 -16.79 -2.60 -7.59
C GLU A 190 -15.96 -1.78 -8.58
N SER A 191 -14.64 -1.85 -8.50
CA SER A 191 -13.75 -1.08 -9.36
C SER A 191 -13.57 -1.78 -10.72
N GLY A 192 -13.47 -0.96 -11.78
CA GLY A 192 -13.30 -1.45 -13.15
C GLY A 192 -11.91 -1.18 -13.70
N LYS A 193 -11.70 -1.59 -14.95
CA LYS A 193 -10.47 -1.31 -15.70
C LYS A 193 -10.53 0.06 -16.40
N VAL A 194 -9.46 0.84 -16.27
CA VAL A 194 -9.34 2.16 -16.89
C VAL A 194 -8.06 2.33 -17.69
N LYS A 195 -8.12 3.19 -18.69
CA LYS A 195 -6.95 3.78 -19.34
C LYS A 195 -6.68 5.14 -18.70
N VAL A 196 -5.44 5.38 -18.31
CA VAL A 196 -4.99 6.67 -17.75
C VAL A 196 -3.95 7.27 -18.68
N PHE A 197 -4.15 8.53 -19.06
CA PHE A 197 -3.22 9.24 -19.96
C PHE A 197 -3.24 10.76 -19.81
N ILE A 198 -2.23 11.46 -20.33
CA ILE A 198 -2.28 12.93 -20.47
C ILE A 198 -2.95 13.29 -21.79
N GLU A 199 -3.94 14.19 -21.73
CA GLU A 199 -4.63 14.71 -22.91
C GLU A 199 -3.65 15.33 -23.92
N GLY A 200 -3.73 14.86 -25.17
CA GLY A 200 -2.84 15.25 -26.26
C GLY A 200 -1.48 14.53 -26.28
N LEU A 201 -1.19 13.66 -25.30
CA LEU A 201 0.03 12.85 -25.20
C LEU A 201 -0.31 11.35 -25.03
N GLU A 202 -1.43 10.89 -25.55
CA GLU A 202 -1.99 9.54 -25.35
C GLU A 202 -1.01 8.44 -25.74
N ASN A 203 -0.27 8.66 -26.84
CA ASN A 203 0.66 7.69 -27.39
C ASN A 203 1.98 7.60 -26.60
N GLU A 204 2.27 8.61 -25.79
CA GLU A 204 3.51 8.71 -25.00
C GLU A 204 3.27 8.44 -23.52
N THR A 205 2.03 8.61 -23.06
CA THR A 205 1.66 8.61 -21.65
C THR A 205 0.41 7.78 -21.44
N SER A 206 0.45 6.46 -21.64
CA SER A 206 -0.71 5.65 -21.29
C SER A 206 -0.36 4.43 -20.46
N ILE A 207 -1.22 4.16 -19.48
CA ILE A 207 -1.25 2.91 -18.73
C ILE A 207 -2.68 2.38 -18.72
N VAL A 208 -2.81 1.07 -18.64
CA VAL A 208 -4.07 0.40 -18.31
C VAL A 208 -3.98 -0.06 -16.87
N ALA A 209 -4.88 0.43 -16.03
CA ALA A 209 -4.98 0.06 -14.63
C ALA A 209 -6.21 -0.84 -14.43
N ASP A 210 -5.97 -2.10 -14.05
CA ASP A 210 -7.03 -2.95 -13.51
C ASP A 210 -7.13 -2.65 -12.01
N LEU A 211 -8.26 -2.07 -11.61
CA LEU A 211 -8.51 -1.63 -10.25
C LEU A 211 -9.37 -2.62 -9.47
N LYS A 212 -9.79 -3.72 -10.10
CA LYS A 212 -10.63 -4.69 -9.43
C LYS A 212 -9.81 -5.46 -8.38
N SER A 213 -10.33 -5.50 -7.16
CA SER A 213 -9.81 -6.37 -6.10
C SER A 213 -10.82 -7.46 -5.78
N ASP A 214 -10.38 -8.71 -5.78
CA ASP A 214 -11.22 -9.84 -5.32
C ASP A 214 -11.47 -9.79 -3.81
N TYR A 215 -10.59 -9.12 -3.05
CA TYR A 215 -10.63 -9.11 -1.59
C TYR A 215 -10.42 -7.70 -1.04
N GLY A 216 -11.49 -7.12 -0.52
CA GLY A 216 -11.45 -5.88 0.24
C GLY A 216 -11.08 -4.64 -0.58
N THR A 217 -10.85 -3.55 0.15
CA THR A 217 -10.43 -2.25 -0.40
C THR A 217 -8.94 -2.09 -0.20
N LEU A 218 -8.20 -1.76 -1.27
CA LEU A 218 -6.77 -1.49 -1.24
C LEU A 218 -6.48 -0.12 -1.82
N SER A 219 -5.41 0.53 -1.36
CA SER A 219 -4.89 1.76 -1.95
C SER A 219 -3.57 1.45 -2.67
N ARG A 220 -3.45 1.81 -3.95
CA ARG A 220 -2.29 1.44 -4.78
C ARG A 220 -1.84 2.58 -5.67
N ASN A 221 -0.53 2.65 -5.87
CA ASN A 221 0.11 3.62 -6.74
C ASN A 221 0.21 3.08 -8.16
N HIS A 222 -0.27 3.86 -9.13
CA HIS A 222 -0.15 3.61 -10.56
C HIS A 222 0.72 4.68 -11.20
N SER A 223 1.89 4.26 -11.69
CA SER A 223 2.88 5.17 -12.27
C SER A 223 2.64 5.36 -13.76
N LEU A 224 2.28 6.57 -14.15
CA LEU A 224 2.23 7.03 -15.52
C LEU A 224 3.59 7.59 -15.93
N GLN A 225 4.27 6.92 -16.86
CA GLN A 225 5.46 7.49 -17.48
C GLN A 225 5.06 8.67 -18.34
N VAL A 226 5.79 9.78 -18.24
CA VAL A 226 5.51 11.01 -18.98
C VAL A 226 6.77 11.51 -19.67
N PRO A 227 6.65 12.10 -20.87
CA PRO A 227 7.74 12.84 -21.46
C PRO A 227 8.03 14.07 -20.59
N GLU A 228 9.06 14.79 -20.98
CA GLU A 228 9.41 16.04 -20.32
C GLU A 228 8.29 17.07 -20.48
N LEU A 229 7.64 17.43 -19.36
CA LEU A 229 6.54 18.39 -19.36
C LEU A 229 7.09 19.81 -19.23
N MET A 230 6.63 20.69 -20.11
CA MET A 230 6.96 22.11 -20.10
C MET A 230 5.99 22.87 -19.18
N PRO A 231 6.33 24.10 -18.74
CA PRO A 231 5.40 24.91 -17.97
C PRO A 231 4.07 25.10 -18.72
N GLY A 232 2.95 24.76 -18.08
CA GLY A 232 1.67 24.69 -18.76
C GLY A 232 0.54 24.12 -17.92
N LYS A 233 -0.65 24.04 -18.53
CA LYS A 233 -1.82 23.36 -17.96
C LYS A 233 -1.98 22.02 -18.67
N TYR A 234 -2.20 20.98 -17.89
CA TYR A 234 -2.35 19.62 -18.39
C TYR A 234 -3.58 18.98 -17.75
N SER A 235 -4.13 17.97 -18.43
CA SER A 235 -5.24 17.16 -17.95
C SER A 235 -4.82 15.69 -17.96
N ILE A 236 -4.92 15.00 -16.82
CA ILE A 236 -4.92 13.55 -16.79
C ILE A 236 -6.34 13.09 -17.11
N VAL A 237 -6.50 12.26 -18.12
CA VAL A 237 -7.76 11.63 -18.52
C VAL A 237 -7.81 10.22 -17.95
N ILE A 238 -8.90 9.90 -17.28
CA ILE A 238 -9.23 8.55 -16.82
C ILE A 238 -10.43 8.09 -17.63
N GLU A 239 -10.20 7.12 -18.51
CA GLU A 239 -11.20 6.60 -19.45
C GLU A 239 -11.56 5.16 -19.08
N ASN A 240 -12.87 4.88 -19.03
CA ASN A 240 -13.39 3.55 -18.75
C ASN A 240 -13.18 2.59 -19.92
N LEU A 241 -12.68 1.39 -19.64
CA LEU A 241 -12.45 0.35 -20.63
C LEU A 241 -13.42 -0.83 -20.52
N GLU A 242 -14.33 -0.82 -19.53
CA GLU A 242 -15.23 -1.94 -19.28
C GLU A 242 -16.70 -1.52 -19.32
N GLU A 243 -17.55 -2.42 -19.77
CA GLU A 243 -19.00 -2.21 -19.76
C GLU A 243 -19.56 -2.53 -18.37
N GLY A 244 -20.64 -1.83 -17.98
CA GLY A 244 -21.27 -2.01 -16.69
C GLY A 244 -20.91 -0.93 -15.67
N ALA A 245 -21.70 -0.89 -14.60
CA ALA A 245 -21.61 0.13 -13.56
C ALA A 245 -20.37 -0.10 -12.67
N ASN A 246 -19.25 0.49 -13.06
CA ASN A 246 -17.98 0.40 -12.35
C ASN A 246 -17.64 1.71 -11.67
N ARG A 247 -16.87 1.63 -10.58
CA ARG A 247 -16.37 2.80 -9.85
C ARG A 247 -14.87 2.95 -9.99
N VAL A 248 -14.39 4.17 -9.88
CA VAL A 248 -12.96 4.47 -9.89
C VAL A 248 -12.68 5.49 -8.81
N GLY A 249 -11.91 5.07 -7.80
CA GLY A 249 -11.51 5.90 -6.69
C GLY A 249 -10.11 6.47 -6.92
N ILE A 250 -9.95 7.77 -6.74
CA ILE A 250 -8.65 8.45 -6.73
C ILE A 250 -8.52 9.18 -5.41
N ASP A 251 -7.46 8.84 -4.67
CA ASP A 251 -7.09 9.42 -3.38
C ASP A 251 -6.35 10.74 -3.66
N PHE A 252 -5.13 10.65 -4.19
CA PHE A 252 -4.32 11.81 -4.55
C PHE A 252 -3.39 11.51 -5.73
N VAL A 253 -2.78 12.56 -6.28
CA VAL A 253 -1.83 12.51 -7.40
C VAL A 253 -0.47 13.03 -6.96
N TRP A 254 0.59 12.40 -7.45
CA TRP A 254 1.98 12.81 -7.28
C TRP A 254 2.43 13.50 -8.57
N LEU A 255 2.86 14.76 -8.47
CA LEU A 255 3.31 15.60 -9.59
C LEU A 255 4.76 16.07 -9.46
#